data_AF-A0A380WWD1-F1
#
_entry.id   AF-A0A380WWD1-F1
#
_cell.length_a   1.000
_cell.length_b   1.000
_cell.length_c   1.000
_cell.angle_alpha   90.00
_cell.angle_beta   90.00
_cell.angle_gamma   90.00
#
_symmetry.space_group_name_H-M   'P 1'
#
loop_
_entity.id
_entity.type
_entity.pdbx_description
1 polymer ?
#
loop_
_entity_poly.entity_id
_entity_poly.type
_entity_poly.pdbx_seq_one_letter_code
_entity_poly.pdbx_strand_id
1 'polypeptide(L)'
;MTKNKLKNLLRTAFEKLYYYLAISVVFDLSFLCGLGIFSFATSHIVAFNIYNKLANERYKEKVKIFKILKENLLSNLKENYKMSLIYILLLIIISLDIFYFSAANGTLYKTLFYIFIILIFVILNAMIMSFFIKIMYPSLNLKENIQNSISLIVVNIVDILLLDILIGITTYFLNKISFILLILVFPGIYIELTYYVYKKILEKKSISYLLFNIN
;
A
#
# COMPACT_ATOMS: atom_id res chain seq x y z
N MET A 1 26.05 27.30 3.21
CA MET A 1 25.83 25.98 2.57
C MET A 1 26.73 25.90 1.33
N THR A 2 27.72 24.99 1.27
CA THR A 2 28.69 24.95 0.14
C THR A 2 28.04 24.46 -1.16
N LYS A 3 28.45 25.00 -2.31
CA LYS A 3 27.90 24.71 -3.65
C LYS A 3 27.81 23.19 -3.96
N ASN A 4 28.77 22.41 -3.46
CA ASN A 4 28.79 20.95 -3.58
C ASN A 4 27.73 20.25 -2.72
N LYS A 5 27.42 20.75 -1.51
CA LYS A 5 26.35 20.20 -0.67
C LYS A 5 24.98 20.43 -1.29
N LEU A 6 24.73 21.62 -1.85
CA LEU A 6 23.47 21.92 -2.54
C LEU A 6 23.28 21.05 -3.80
N LYS A 7 24.33 20.91 -4.62
CA LYS A 7 24.30 20.05 -5.81
C LYS A 7 23.98 18.59 -5.46
N ASN A 8 24.59 18.06 -4.41
CA ASN A 8 24.32 16.69 -3.96
C ASN A 8 22.88 16.54 -3.44
N LEU A 9 22.39 17.50 -2.65
CA LEU A 9 21.03 17.47 -2.10
C LEU A 9 19.98 17.52 -3.22
N LEU A 10 20.16 18.43 -4.20
CA LEU A 10 19.29 18.52 -5.37
C LEU A 10 19.29 17.22 -6.18
N ARG A 11 20.47 16.64 -6.42
CA ARG A 11 20.59 15.36 -7.13
C ARG A 11 19.79 14.27 -6.41
N THR A 12 19.95 14.12 -5.09
CA THR A 12 19.20 13.12 -4.31
C THR A 12 17.70 13.38 -4.35
N ALA A 13 17.27 14.64 -4.27
CA ALA A 13 15.86 15.01 -4.35
C ALA A 13 15.25 14.66 -5.73
N PHE A 14 15.95 15.01 -6.82
CA PHE A 14 15.52 14.65 -8.18
C PHE A 14 15.48 13.14 -8.39
N GLU A 15 16.47 12.40 -7.87
CA GLU A 15 16.48 10.94 -7.93
C GLU A 15 15.25 10.35 -7.21
N LYS A 16 14.95 10.81 -5.99
CA LYS A 16 13.74 10.38 -5.26
C LYS A 16 12.45 10.72 -6.00
N LEU A 17 12.33 11.93 -6.52
CA LEU A 17 11.14 12.35 -7.27
C LEU A 17 10.93 11.48 -8.51
N TYR A 18 12.00 11.16 -9.24
CA TYR A 18 11.93 10.24 -10.37
C TYR A 18 11.43 8.85 -9.96
N TYR A 19 11.86 8.31 -8.81
CA TYR A 19 11.33 7.04 -8.32
C TYR A 19 9.85 7.11 -7.99
N TYR A 20 9.40 8.17 -7.32
CA TYR A 20 7.98 8.33 -7.00
C TYR A 20 7.15 8.38 -8.26
N LEU A 21 7.58 9.15 -9.26
CA LEU A 21 6.91 9.20 -10.55
C LEU A 21 6.87 7.83 -11.23
N ALA A 22 8.01 7.13 -11.30
CA ALA A 22 8.09 5.84 -11.97
C ALA A 22 7.21 4.77 -11.28
N ILE A 23 7.23 4.70 -9.96
CA ILE A 23 6.39 3.78 -9.19
C ILE A 23 4.91 4.17 -9.28
N SER A 24 4.59 5.47 -9.29
CA SER A 24 3.19 5.93 -9.49
C SER A 24 2.67 5.51 -10.85
N VAL A 25 3.45 5.74 -11.92
CA VAL A 25 3.07 5.30 -13.26
C VAL A 25 2.88 3.78 -13.33
N VAL A 26 3.76 3.00 -12.68
CA VAL A 26 3.60 1.55 -12.56
C VAL A 26 2.29 1.19 -11.87
N PHE A 27 2.00 1.83 -10.75
CA PHE A 27 0.79 1.59 -9.97
C PHE A 27 -0.46 1.93 -10.80
N ASP A 28 -0.51 3.13 -11.36
CA ASP A 28 -1.65 3.65 -12.13
C ASP A 28 -1.90 2.83 -13.40
N LEU A 29 -0.86 2.51 -14.18
CA LEU A 29 -1.01 1.67 -15.37
C LEU A 29 -1.52 0.27 -14.99
N SER A 30 -0.98 -0.31 -13.92
CA SER A 30 -1.42 -1.62 -13.45
C SER A 30 -2.88 -1.58 -12.99
N PHE A 31 -3.27 -0.51 -12.29
CA PHE A 31 -4.63 -0.28 -11.84
C PHE A 31 -5.58 -0.09 -13.03
N LEU A 32 -5.23 0.74 -14.03
CA LEU A 32 -6.05 0.96 -15.21
C LEU A 32 -6.19 -0.28 -16.09
N CYS A 33 -5.17 -1.13 -16.21
CA CYS A 33 -5.23 -2.35 -17.03
C CYS A 33 -6.34 -3.34 -16.63
N GLY A 34 -6.74 -3.37 -15.35
CA GLY A 34 -7.86 -4.17 -14.87
C GLY A 34 -9.10 -3.34 -14.53
N LEU A 35 -9.22 -2.14 -15.09
CA LEU A 35 -10.32 -1.18 -14.83
C LEU A 35 -10.47 -0.82 -13.34
N GLY A 36 -9.39 -0.90 -12.57
CA GLY A 36 -9.36 -0.74 -11.13
C GLY A 36 -9.93 -1.94 -10.36
N ILE A 37 -11.10 -2.45 -10.76
CA ILE A 37 -11.82 -3.52 -10.05
C ILE A 37 -11.05 -4.84 -10.07
N PHE A 38 -10.59 -5.27 -11.25
CA PHE A 38 -9.92 -6.57 -11.41
C PHE A 38 -8.44 -6.53 -11.04
N SER A 39 -7.84 -5.33 -10.99
CA SER A 39 -6.41 -5.10 -10.79
C SER A 39 -6.08 -4.41 -9.46
N PHE A 40 -7.05 -4.19 -8.57
CA PHE A 40 -6.81 -3.51 -7.29
C PHE A 40 -5.67 -4.16 -6.49
N ALA A 41 -5.70 -5.48 -6.29
CA ALA A 41 -4.61 -6.20 -5.63
C ALA A 41 -3.34 -6.20 -6.48
N THR A 42 -3.48 -6.43 -7.79
CA THR A 42 -2.37 -6.48 -8.74
C THR A 42 -1.53 -5.20 -8.76
N SER A 43 -2.17 -4.03 -8.75
CA SER A 43 -1.49 -2.72 -8.77
C SER A 43 -0.56 -2.54 -7.56
N HIS A 44 -1.05 -2.85 -6.36
CA HIS A 44 -0.27 -2.84 -5.14
C HIS A 44 0.85 -3.89 -5.17
N ILE A 45 0.52 -5.13 -5.55
CA ILE A 45 1.48 -6.24 -5.58
C ILE A 45 2.64 -5.94 -6.54
N VAL A 46 2.32 -5.47 -7.75
CA VAL A 46 3.32 -5.14 -8.78
C VAL A 46 4.16 -3.95 -8.35
N ALA A 47 3.56 -2.89 -7.80
CA ALA A 47 4.27 -1.72 -7.33
C ALA A 47 5.25 -2.06 -6.18
N PHE A 48 4.79 -2.82 -5.18
CA PHE A 48 5.66 -3.28 -4.09
C PHE A 48 6.78 -4.22 -4.59
N ASN A 49 6.49 -5.13 -5.51
CA ASN A 49 7.49 -6.06 -6.05
C ASN A 49 8.58 -5.31 -6.84
N ILE A 50 8.17 -4.34 -7.66
CA ILE A 50 9.09 -3.47 -8.39
C ILE A 50 9.90 -2.64 -7.40
N TYR A 51 9.27 -2.02 -6.40
CA TYR A 51 9.98 -1.28 -5.36
C TYR A 51 11.02 -2.15 -4.64
N ASN A 52 10.64 -3.36 -4.22
CA ASN A 52 11.52 -4.34 -3.55
C ASN A 52 12.78 -4.66 -4.38
N LYS A 53 12.61 -4.92 -5.68
CA LYS A 53 13.72 -5.22 -6.60
C LYS A 53 14.65 -4.03 -6.78
N LEU A 54 14.08 -2.83 -6.89
CA LEU A 54 14.84 -1.60 -7.16
C LEU A 54 15.49 -0.97 -5.93
N ALA A 55 15.06 -1.34 -4.72
CA ALA A 55 15.59 -0.80 -3.48
C ALA A 55 17.11 -1.03 -3.34
N ASN A 56 17.63 -2.10 -3.96
CA ASN A 56 19.02 -2.52 -3.87
C ASN A 56 19.84 -2.33 -5.16
N GLU A 57 19.23 -1.88 -6.26
CA GLU A 57 19.90 -1.77 -7.58
C GLU A 57 20.57 -0.41 -7.82
N ARG A 58 21.56 -0.37 -8.73
CA ARG A 58 22.22 0.89 -9.16
C ARG A 58 21.33 1.67 -10.13
N TYR A 59 21.40 3.00 -10.11
CA TYR A 59 20.54 3.91 -10.90
C TYR A 59 20.32 3.53 -12.38
N LYS A 60 21.37 3.05 -13.06
CA LYS A 60 21.29 2.65 -14.49
C LYS A 60 20.37 1.44 -14.74
N GLU A 61 20.21 0.56 -13.75
CA GLU A 61 19.37 -0.64 -13.87
C GLU A 61 17.89 -0.33 -13.68
N LYS A 62 17.61 0.78 -12.99
CA LYS A 62 16.25 1.24 -12.68
C LYS A 62 15.53 1.91 -13.85
N VAL A 63 16.19 2.03 -15.01
CA VAL A 63 15.53 2.35 -16.28
C VAL A 63 14.71 1.16 -16.80
N LYS A 64 14.93 -0.05 -16.27
CA LYS A 64 14.23 -1.28 -16.69
C LYS A 64 12.85 -1.45 -16.05
N ILE A 65 12.35 -0.48 -15.27
CA ILE A 65 11.05 -0.55 -14.56
C ILE A 65 9.91 -0.96 -15.50
N PHE A 66 9.81 -0.34 -16.68
CA PHE A 66 8.75 -0.63 -17.64
C PHE A 66 8.86 -2.01 -18.27
N LYS A 67 10.09 -2.53 -18.42
CA LYS A 67 10.31 -3.91 -18.89
C LYS A 67 9.83 -4.91 -17.82
N ILE A 68 10.22 -4.70 -16.56
CA ILE A 68 9.78 -5.51 -15.42
C ILE A 68 8.26 -5.45 -15.26
N LEU A 69 7.66 -4.27 -15.43
CA LEU A 69 6.20 -4.11 -15.43
C LEU A 69 5.55 -4.97 -16.51
N LYS A 70 5.96 -4.82 -17.77
CA LYS A 70 5.37 -5.53 -18.91
C LYS A 70 5.41 -7.05 -18.74
N GLU A 71 6.53 -7.57 -18.24
CA GLU A 71 6.74 -9.01 -18.04
C GLU A 71 5.90 -9.58 -16.89
N ASN A 72 5.62 -8.77 -15.86
CA ASN A 72 4.95 -9.25 -14.64
C ASN A 72 3.48 -8.86 -14.52
N LEU A 73 2.99 -7.88 -15.28
CA LEU A 73 1.64 -7.34 -15.08
C LEU A 73 0.55 -8.36 -15.40
N LEU A 74 0.60 -8.99 -16.58
CA LEU A 74 -0.44 -9.91 -17.04
C LEU A 74 -0.52 -11.19 -16.19
N SER A 75 0.63 -11.73 -15.77
CA SER A 75 0.66 -12.90 -14.89
C SER A 75 0.08 -12.57 -13.52
N ASN A 76 0.49 -11.46 -12.90
CA ASN A 76 -0.06 -11.02 -11.61
C ASN A 76 -1.54 -10.64 -11.68
N LEU A 77 -2.03 -10.15 -12.82
CA LEU A 77 -3.45 -9.88 -13.02
C LEU A 77 -4.25 -11.18 -13.03
N LYS A 78 -3.81 -12.18 -13.80
CA LYS A 78 -4.44 -13.50 -13.85
C LYS A 78 -4.41 -14.24 -12.51
N GLU A 79 -3.36 -14.07 -11.73
CA GLU A 79 -3.25 -14.70 -10.42
C GLU A 79 -4.14 -14.02 -9.37
N ASN A 80 -4.17 -12.68 -9.36
CA ASN A 80 -4.74 -11.91 -8.25
C ASN A 80 -6.13 -11.32 -8.51
N TYR A 81 -6.74 -11.50 -9.70
CA TYR A 81 -8.06 -10.91 -9.99
C TYR A 81 -9.15 -11.32 -8.99
N LYS A 82 -9.13 -12.58 -8.51
CA LYS A 82 -10.11 -13.05 -7.50
C LYS A 82 -9.94 -12.31 -6.17
N MET A 83 -8.69 -12.09 -5.76
CA MET A 83 -8.38 -11.32 -4.55
C MET A 83 -8.82 -9.85 -4.72
N SER A 84 -8.56 -9.25 -5.89
CA SER A 84 -9.04 -7.90 -6.21
C SER A 84 -10.57 -7.81 -6.08
N LEU A 85 -11.31 -8.77 -6.66
CA LEU A 85 -12.78 -8.80 -6.60
C LEU A 85 -13.30 -8.91 -5.17
N ILE A 86 -12.76 -9.83 -4.37
CA ILE A 86 -13.14 -10.00 -2.96
C ILE A 86 -12.94 -8.69 -2.19
N TYR A 87 -11.79 -8.04 -2.38
CA TYR A 87 -11.48 -6.81 -1.69
C TYR A 87 -12.27 -5.60 -2.17
N ILE A 88 -12.56 -5.49 -3.46
CA ILE A 88 -13.47 -4.45 -3.97
C ILE A 88 -14.89 -4.65 -3.45
N LEU A 89 -15.39 -5.89 -3.42
CA LEU A 89 -16.70 -6.19 -2.81
C LEU A 89 -16.73 -5.80 -1.32
N LEU A 90 -15.66 -6.10 -0.58
CA LEU A 90 -15.54 -5.70 0.82
C LEU A 90 -15.56 -4.17 0.98
N LEU A 91 -14.85 -3.43 0.11
CA LEU A 91 -14.88 -1.96 0.12
C LEU A 91 -16.27 -1.39 -0.20
N ILE A 92 -17.01 -2.01 -1.10
CA ILE A 92 -18.40 -1.63 -1.40
C ILE A 92 -19.30 -1.84 -0.17
N ILE A 93 -19.20 -2.99 0.49
CA ILE A 93 -19.96 -3.29 1.72
C ILE A 93 -19.63 -2.25 2.80
N ILE A 94 -18.34 -2.02 3.07
CA ILE A 94 -17.89 -1.01 4.03
C ILE A 94 -18.45 0.38 3.69
N SER A 95 -18.45 0.76 2.42
CA SER A 95 -18.95 2.07 1.99
C SER A 95 -20.47 2.22 2.23
N LEU A 96 -21.24 1.16 1.96
CA LEU A 96 -22.68 1.14 2.23
C LEU A 96 -22.96 1.20 3.73
N ASP A 97 -22.20 0.46 4.54
CA ASP A 97 -22.35 0.46 6.00
C ASP A 97 -22.02 1.83 6.61
N ILE A 98 -20.93 2.49 6.16
CA ILE A 98 -20.59 3.86 6.57
C ILE A 98 -21.77 4.80 6.30
N PHE A 99 -22.33 4.74 5.09
CA PHE A 99 -23.46 5.59 4.72
C PHE A 99 -24.68 5.32 5.61
N TYR A 100 -25.05 4.04 5.78
CA TYR A 100 -26.17 3.63 6.61
C TYR A 100 -26.04 4.10 8.07
N PHE A 101 -24.91 3.80 8.72
CA PHE A 101 -24.69 4.18 10.11
C PHE A 101 -24.54 5.70 10.30
N SER A 102 -24.04 6.42 9.29
CA SER A 102 -23.94 7.89 9.35
C SER A 102 -25.30 8.58 9.24
N ALA A 103 -26.26 7.99 8.52
CA ALA A 103 -27.60 8.53 8.33
C ALA A 103 -28.58 8.11 9.43
N ALA A 104 -28.28 7.02 10.15
CA ALA A 104 -29.14 6.50 11.21
C ALA A 104 -29.14 7.40 12.45
N ASN A 105 -30.33 7.81 12.88
CA ASN A 105 -30.51 8.61 14.10
C ASN A 105 -30.68 7.71 15.33
N GLY A 106 -29.85 7.92 16.36
CA GLY A 106 -29.97 7.26 17.66
C GLY A 106 -28.62 7.04 18.34
N THR A 107 -28.60 7.07 19.67
CA THR A 107 -27.36 6.94 20.44
C THR A 107 -26.67 5.59 20.20
N LEU A 108 -27.43 4.50 20.09
CA LEU A 108 -26.91 3.17 19.76
C LEU A 108 -26.18 3.16 18.40
N TYR A 109 -26.80 3.69 17.36
CA TYR A 109 -26.23 3.73 16.01
C TYR A 109 -24.97 4.60 15.95
N LYS A 110 -24.95 5.72 16.68
CA LYS A 110 -23.74 6.56 16.83
C LYS A 110 -22.59 5.79 17.50
N THR A 111 -22.86 5.04 18.57
CA THR A 111 -21.82 4.22 19.23
C THR A 111 -21.31 3.12 18.30
N LEU A 112 -22.21 2.41 17.60
CA LEU A 112 -21.84 1.38 16.63
C LEU A 112 -21.03 1.95 15.47
N PHE A 113 -21.36 3.15 14.99
CA PHE A 113 -20.60 3.85 13.95
C PHE A 113 -19.12 4.06 14.34
N TYR A 114 -18.85 4.51 15.57
CA TYR A 114 -17.46 4.72 16.02
C TYR A 114 -16.68 3.40 16.15
N ILE A 115 -17.32 2.35 16.67
CA ILE A 115 -16.71 1.00 16.72
C ILE A 115 -16.41 0.52 15.29
N PHE A 116 -17.34 0.75 14.36
CA PHE A 116 -17.21 0.36 12.98
C PHE A 116 -16.06 1.11 12.28
N ILE A 117 -15.87 2.40 12.55
CA ILE A 117 -14.72 3.16 12.03
C ILE A 117 -13.38 2.51 12.45
N ILE A 118 -13.26 2.08 13.71
CA ILE A 118 -12.04 1.40 14.19
C ILE A 118 -11.84 0.07 13.46
N LEU A 119 -12.91 -0.69 13.24
CA LEU A 119 -12.84 -1.96 12.49
C LEU A 119 -12.44 -1.72 11.03
N ILE A 120 -13.00 -0.72 10.37
CA ILE A 120 -12.64 -0.33 9.00
C ILE A 120 -11.16 0.01 8.93
N PHE A 121 -10.64 0.79 9.87
CA PHE A 121 -9.22 1.13 9.93
C PHE A 121 -8.34 -0.13 9.93
N VAL A 122 -8.66 -1.13 10.77
CA VAL A 122 -7.91 -2.39 10.82
C VAL A 122 -8.04 -3.15 9.50
N ILE A 123 -9.25 -3.24 8.95
CA ILE A 123 -9.52 -3.99 7.71
C ILE A 123 -8.76 -3.38 6.52
N LEU A 124 -8.84 -2.06 6.32
CA LEU A 124 -8.17 -1.38 5.20
C LEU A 124 -6.66 -1.59 5.26
N ASN A 125 -6.06 -1.37 6.42
CA ASN A 125 -4.63 -1.57 6.59
C ASN A 125 -4.23 -3.05 6.43
N ALA A 126 -5.04 -3.99 6.91
CA ALA A 126 -4.80 -5.43 6.75
C ALA A 126 -4.88 -5.85 5.28
N MET A 127 -5.77 -5.26 4.48
CA MET A 127 -5.84 -5.50 3.04
C MET A 127 -4.52 -5.11 2.35
N ILE A 128 -4.01 -3.91 2.64
CA ILE A 128 -2.73 -3.45 2.04
C ILE A 128 -1.55 -4.30 2.54
N MET A 129 -1.52 -4.66 3.83
CA MET A 129 -0.51 -5.56 4.38
C MET A 129 -0.54 -6.93 3.70
N SER A 130 -1.72 -7.45 3.35
CA SER A 130 -1.85 -8.74 2.66
C SER A 130 -1.21 -8.77 1.29
N PHE A 131 -1.22 -7.64 0.57
CA PHE A 131 -0.52 -7.50 -0.71
C PHE A 131 0.99 -7.54 -0.52
N PHE A 132 1.48 -6.89 0.53
CA PHE A 132 2.90 -6.90 0.87
C PHE A 132 3.38 -8.28 1.33
N ILE A 133 2.66 -8.94 2.25
CA ILE A 133 2.98 -10.30 2.72
C ILE A 133 2.98 -11.28 1.56
N LYS A 134 2.03 -11.19 0.61
CA LYS A 134 1.98 -12.08 -0.56
C LYS A 134 3.26 -12.01 -1.40
N ILE A 135 3.96 -10.88 -1.43
CA ILE A 135 5.25 -10.74 -2.13
C ILE A 135 6.38 -11.35 -1.33
N MET A 136 6.41 -11.09 -0.01
CA MET A 136 7.48 -11.56 0.86
C MET A 136 7.41 -13.07 1.11
N TYR A 137 6.19 -13.62 1.15
CA TYR A 137 5.88 -15.03 1.45
C TYR A 137 4.84 -15.58 0.46
N PRO A 138 5.23 -15.80 -0.81
CA PRO A 138 4.29 -16.18 -1.88
C PRO A 138 3.63 -17.55 -1.68
N SER A 139 4.25 -18.43 -0.88
CA SER A 139 3.77 -19.78 -0.56
C SER A 139 2.57 -19.81 0.40
N LEU A 140 2.27 -18.71 1.10
CA LEU A 140 1.12 -18.65 1.99
C LEU A 140 -0.19 -18.75 1.21
N ASN A 141 -1.13 -19.54 1.73
CA ASN A 141 -2.48 -19.57 1.19
C ASN A 141 -3.25 -18.27 1.54
N LEU A 142 -4.39 -18.05 0.89
CA LEU A 142 -5.17 -16.82 1.08
C LEU A 142 -5.62 -16.61 2.54
N LYS A 143 -6.03 -17.68 3.22
CA LYS A 143 -6.53 -17.61 4.60
C LYS A 143 -5.42 -17.23 5.57
N GLU A 144 -4.27 -17.88 5.48
CA GLU A 144 -3.07 -17.57 6.26
C GLU A 144 -2.61 -16.14 6.00
N ASN A 145 -2.58 -15.71 4.74
CA ASN A 145 -2.20 -14.34 4.38
C ASN A 145 -3.09 -13.30 5.07
N ILE A 146 -4.41 -13.50 5.04
CA ILE A 146 -5.38 -12.59 5.69
C ILE A 146 -5.22 -12.59 7.22
N GLN A 147 -5.15 -13.78 7.84
CA GLN A 147 -5.01 -13.90 9.30
C GLN A 147 -3.72 -13.26 9.81
N ASN A 148 -2.62 -13.49 9.10
CA ASN A 148 -1.33 -12.87 9.39
C ASN A 148 -1.41 -11.36 9.23
N SER A 149 -2.00 -10.87 8.14
CA SER A 149 -2.13 -9.43 7.90
C SER A 149 -2.90 -8.73 9.02
N ILE A 150 -4.05 -9.27 9.44
CA ILE A 150 -4.85 -8.72 10.54
C ILE A 150 -4.03 -8.71 11.84
N SER A 151 -3.39 -9.83 12.17
CA SER A 151 -2.56 -9.95 13.38
C SER A 151 -1.43 -8.92 13.41
N LEU A 152 -0.73 -8.72 12.28
CA LEU A 152 0.34 -7.72 12.17
C LEU A 152 -0.17 -6.30 12.40
N ILE A 153 -1.31 -5.95 11.82
CA ILE A 153 -1.91 -4.61 11.99
C ILE A 153 -2.33 -4.38 13.44
N VAL A 154 -3.02 -5.35 14.06
CA VAL A 154 -3.48 -5.23 15.45
C VAL A 154 -2.30 -5.07 16.42
N VAL A 155 -1.26 -5.90 16.28
CA VAL A 155 -0.09 -5.86 17.16
C VAL A 155 0.72 -4.58 16.97
N ASN A 156 0.72 -3.99 15.77
CA ASN A 156 1.50 -2.79 15.45
C ASN A 156 0.62 -1.55 15.21
N ILE A 157 -0.55 -1.48 15.85
CA ILE A 157 -1.54 -0.44 15.57
C ILE A 157 -0.99 0.98 15.71
N VAL A 158 -0.07 1.22 16.63
CA VAL A 158 0.57 2.53 16.83
C VAL A 158 1.44 2.91 15.63
N ASP A 159 2.26 1.98 15.12
CA ASP A 159 3.12 2.24 13.95
C ASP A 159 2.26 2.48 12.69
N ILE A 160 1.16 1.76 12.56
CA ILE A 160 0.21 1.91 11.44
C ILE A 160 -0.55 3.24 11.53
N LEU A 161 -1.00 3.65 12.71
CA LEU A 161 -1.62 4.96 12.92
C LEU A 161 -0.66 6.10 12.55
N LEU A 162 0.62 5.98 12.92
CA LEU A 162 1.64 6.96 12.54
C LEU A 162 1.86 7.00 11.03
N LEU A 163 1.89 5.84 10.37
CA LEU A 163 1.98 5.76 8.91
C LEU A 163 0.79 6.47 8.24
N ASP A 164 -0.44 6.19 8.67
CA ASP A 164 -1.64 6.81 8.10
C ASP A 164 -1.70 8.32 8.34
N ILE A 165 -1.25 8.80 9.50
CA ILE A 165 -1.10 10.23 9.78
C ILE A 165 -0.09 10.86 8.81
N LEU A 166 1.08 10.23 8.60
CA LEU A 166 2.09 10.71 7.66
C LEU A 166 1.57 10.74 6.21
N ILE A 167 0.83 9.71 5.80
CA ILE A 167 0.18 9.64 4.49
C ILE A 167 -0.85 10.77 4.36
N GLY A 168 -1.69 10.97 5.38
CA GLY A 168 -2.70 12.03 5.41
C GLY A 168 -2.09 13.44 5.31
N ILE A 169 -1.04 13.70 6.09
CA ILE A 169 -0.28 14.97 6.04
C ILE A 169 0.32 15.18 4.64
N THR A 170 0.95 14.15 4.07
CA THR A 170 1.56 14.22 2.73
C THR A 170 0.49 14.52 1.67
N THR A 171 -0.64 13.82 1.72
CA THR A 171 -1.78 14.03 0.83
C THR A 171 -2.30 15.45 0.92
N TYR A 172 -2.48 15.96 2.15
CA TYR A 172 -2.94 17.33 2.39
C TYR A 172 -2.01 18.36 1.74
N PHE A 173 -0.69 18.25 1.95
CA PHE A 173 0.27 19.19 1.38
C PHE A 173 0.34 19.10 -0.14
N LEU A 174 0.34 17.90 -0.73
CA LEU A 174 0.34 17.73 -2.18
C LEU A 174 -0.92 18.35 -2.80
N ASN A 175 -2.09 18.12 -2.21
CA ASN A 175 -3.35 18.70 -2.67
C ASN A 175 -3.36 20.23 -2.62
N LYS A 176 -2.68 20.83 -1.64
CA LYS A 176 -2.52 22.29 -1.54
C LYS A 176 -1.64 22.87 -2.63
N ILE A 177 -0.70 22.10 -3.17
CA ILE A 177 0.16 22.53 -4.28
C ILE A 177 -0.59 22.34 -5.60
N SER A 178 -1.04 21.12 -5.88
CA SER A 178 -1.86 20.82 -7.04
C SER A 178 -2.46 19.42 -6.93
N PHE A 179 -3.75 19.30 -7.27
CA PHE A 179 -4.44 18.00 -7.32
C PHE A 179 -3.74 17.00 -8.24
N ILE A 180 -3.12 17.44 -9.35
CA ILE A 180 -2.43 16.53 -10.28
C ILE A 180 -1.27 15.77 -9.62
N LEU A 181 -0.67 16.33 -8.57
CA LEU A 181 0.41 15.67 -7.82
C LEU A 181 -0.09 14.46 -7.02
N LEU A 182 -1.37 14.45 -6.64
CA LEU A 182 -1.98 13.27 -6.00
C LEU A 182 -2.11 12.09 -6.94
N ILE A 183 -2.20 12.35 -8.25
CA ILE A 183 -2.24 11.29 -9.25
C ILE A 183 -0.80 10.89 -9.59
N LEU A 184 0.06 11.87 -9.89
CA LEU A 184 1.37 11.58 -10.47
C LEU A 184 2.45 11.14 -9.48
N VAL A 185 2.40 11.59 -8.23
CA VAL A 185 3.53 11.43 -7.28
C VAL A 185 3.11 10.67 -6.03
N PHE A 186 1.90 10.93 -5.54
CA PHE A 186 1.44 10.37 -4.27
C PHE A 186 1.43 8.83 -4.24
N PRO A 187 0.99 8.08 -5.29
CA PRO A 187 1.01 6.62 -5.23
C PRO A 187 2.42 6.06 -4.98
N GLY A 188 3.44 6.66 -5.59
CA GLY A 188 4.84 6.29 -5.39
C GLY A 188 5.35 6.58 -3.98
N ILE A 189 4.98 7.73 -3.41
CA ILE A 189 5.31 8.06 -2.01
C ILE A 189 4.60 7.08 -1.06
N TYR A 190 3.32 6.82 -1.31
CA TYR A 190 2.51 5.88 -0.53
C TYR A 190 3.11 4.47 -0.52
N ILE A 191 3.52 3.96 -1.69
CA ILE A 191 4.18 2.65 -1.81
C ILE A 191 5.51 2.62 -1.06
N GLU A 192 6.36 3.64 -1.19
CA GLU A 192 7.64 3.70 -0.45
C GLU A 192 7.41 3.69 1.06
N LEU A 193 6.57 4.60 1.58
CA LEU A 193 6.32 4.75 3.01
C LEU A 193 5.74 3.46 3.60
N THR A 194 4.72 2.91 2.95
CA THR A 194 4.06 1.68 3.37
C THR A 194 5.05 0.51 3.36
N TYR A 195 5.83 0.35 2.28
CA TYR A 195 6.85 -0.70 2.18
C TYR A 195 7.88 -0.58 3.30
N TYR A 196 8.38 0.63 3.57
CA TYR A 196 9.38 0.87 4.61
C TYR A 196 8.87 0.47 6.00
N VAL A 197 7.66 0.91 6.36
CA VAL A 197 7.05 0.59 7.66
C VAL A 197 6.76 -0.91 7.77
N TYR A 198 6.17 -1.52 6.74
CA TYR A 198 5.81 -2.94 6.77
C TYR A 198 7.04 -3.85 6.85
N LYS A 199 8.10 -3.52 6.11
CA LYS A 199 9.37 -4.23 6.21
C LYS A 199 9.95 -4.16 7.62
N LYS A 200 9.95 -2.97 8.23
CA LYS A 200 10.41 -2.79 9.62
C LYS A 200 9.56 -3.57 10.62
N ILE A 201 8.25 -3.68 10.40
CA ILE A 201 7.35 -4.52 11.20
C ILE A 201 7.78 -5.99 11.08
N LEU A 202 7.99 -6.52 9.88
CA LEU A 202 8.42 -7.91 9.69
C LEU A 202 9.78 -8.24 10.31
N GLU A 203 10.70 -7.27 10.36
CA GLU A 203 12.03 -7.45 10.95
C GLU A 203 12.01 -7.57 12.49
N LYS A 204 10.89 -7.26 13.16
CA LYS A 204 10.78 -7.44 14.62
C LYS A 204 10.73 -8.94 14.95
N LYS A 205 11.67 -9.41 15.79
CA LYS A 205 11.80 -10.83 16.18
C LYS A 205 10.51 -11.46 16.72
N SER A 206 9.67 -10.71 17.44
CA SER A 206 8.39 -11.21 17.98
C SER A 206 7.38 -11.57 16.90
N ILE A 207 7.52 -11.00 15.70
CA ILE A 207 6.59 -11.15 14.58
C ILE A 207 6.92 -12.38 13.72
N SER A 208 8.19 -12.75 13.66
CA SER A 208 8.62 -14.01 13.04
C SER A 208 7.88 -15.21 13.68
N TYR A 209 7.73 -15.20 15.01
CA TYR A 209 6.98 -16.24 15.75
C TYR A 209 5.45 -16.19 15.57
N LEU A 210 4.89 -15.05 15.13
CA LEU A 210 3.46 -14.91 14.83
C LEU A 210 3.12 -15.37 13.41
N LEU A 211 4.02 -15.14 12.45
CA LEU A 211 3.83 -15.52 11.04
C LEU A 211 4.09 -17.00 10.79
N PHE A 212 5.06 -17.56 11.52
CA PHE A 212 5.29 -18.99 11.58
C PHE A 212 4.66 -19.47 12.87
N ASN A 213 3.40 -19.92 12.80
CA ASN A 213 2.83 -20.76 13.82
C ASN A 213 3.71 -22.02 13.89
N ILE A 214 4.79 -21.97 14.68
CA ILE A 214 5.71 -23.10 14.86
C ILE A 214 4.92 -24.14 15.64
N ASN A 215 4.34 -25.09 14.90
CA ASN A 215 4.20 -26.46 15.33
C ASN A 215 5.38 -27.24 14.75
#